data_AF-A0A4Y1ZV61-F1
#
_entry.id   AF-A0A4Y1ZV61-F1
#
_cell.length_a   1.000
_cell.length_b   1.000
_cell.length_c   1.000
_cell.angle_alpha   90.00
_cell.angle_beta   90.00
_cell.angle_gamma   90.00
#
_symmetry.space_group_name_H-M   'P 1'
#
loop_
_entity.id
_entity.type
_entity.pdbx_description
1 polymer ?
#
loop_
_entity_poly.entity_id
_entity_poly.type
_entity_poly.pdbx_seq_one_letter_code
_entity_poly.pdbx_strand_id
1 'polypeptide(L)' 'IGRRKAREACRHFGKAPGVPHSHTKPYVRSKGRKFERARGRRKSRGFKV' A
#
# COMPACT_ATOMS: atom_id res chain seq x y z
N ILE A 1 -17.73 6.52 22.53
CA ILE A 1 -16.48 5.76 22.28
C ILE A 1 -16.17 5.80 20.79
N GLY A 2 -14.98 6.28 20.38
CA GLY A 2 -14.63 6.48 18.97
C GLY A 2 -14.27 5.20 18.19
N ARG A 3 -14.21 5.29 16.86
CA ARG A 3 -13.80 4.18 15.99
C ARG A 3 -12.35 3.75 16.29
N ARG A 4 -12.19 2.58 16.92
CA ARG A 4 -10.89 2.02 17.36
C ARG A 4 -9.85 1.85 16.23
N LYS A 5 -10.32 1.63 15.01
CA LYS A 5 -9.51 1.39 13.80
C LYS A 5 -9.33 2.62 12.90
N ALA A 6 -9.79 3.81 13.31
CA ALA A 6 -9.67 5.02 12.50
C ALA A 6 -8.23 5.60 12.44
N ARG A 7 -7.32 5.13 13.31
CA ARG A 7 -5.93 5.58 13.37
C ARG A 7 -5.18 5.23 12.08
N GLU A 8 -4.33 6.15 11.62
CA GLU A 8 -3.53 5.94 10.40
C GLU A 8 -2.63 4.70 10.49
N ALA A 9 -2.08 4.43 11.68
CA ALA A 9 -1.31 3.22 11.95
C ALA A 9 -2.08 1.95 11.57
N CYS A 10 -3.39 1.90 11.80
CA CYS A 10 -4.21 0.72 11.49
C CYS A 10 -4.32 0.44 9.98
N ARG A 11 -4.06 1.42 9.10
CA ARG A 11 -4.06 1.22 7.63
C ARG A 11 -2.83 0.47 7.12
N HIS A 12 -1.79 0.42 7.93
CA HIS A 12 -0.54 -0.27 7.62
C HIS A 12 -0.53 -1.72 8.10
N PHE A 13 -1.57 -2.14 8.85
CA PHE A 13 -1.72 -3.51 9.32
C PHE A 13 -2.45 -4.39 8.30
N GLY A 14 -2.23 -5.70 8.39
CA GLY A 14 -2.85 -6.70 7.51
C GLY A 14 -1.85 -7.41 6.61
N LYS A 15 -2.34 -7.99 5.51
CA LYS A 15 -1.50 -8.69 4.53
C LYS A 15 -0.42 -7.76 3.98
N ALA A 16 0.75 -8.31 3.65
CA ALA A 16 1.87 -7.52 3.15
C ALA A 16 1.47 -6.69 1.91
N PRO A 17 1.99 -5.47 1.73
CA PRO A 17 1.78 -4.71 0.50
C PRO A 17 2.41 -5.43 -0.68
N GLY A 18 1.66 -5.63 -1.77
CA GLY A 18 2.17 -6.30 -2.98
C GLY A 18 1.98 -7.81 -3.01
N VAL A 19 1.11 -8.37 -2.15
CA VAL A 19 0.51 -9.70 -2.37
C VAL A 19 -0.87 -9.57 -3.02
N PRO A 20 -1.35 -10.58 -3.77
CA PRO A 20 -2.62 -10.50 -4.47
C PRO A 20 -3.77 -10.12 -3.53
N HIS A 21 -4.65 -9.23 -4.00
CA HIS A 21 -5.80 -8.72 -3.24
C HIS A 21 -5.45 -8.01 -1.92
N SER A 22 -4.22 -7.51 -1.77
CA SER A 22 -3.82 -6.69 -0.62
C SER A 22 -4.08 -5.21 -0.88
N HIS A 23 -4.74 -4.56 0.08
CA HIS A 23 -5.00 -3.12 0.08
C HIS A 23 -4.28 -2.38 1.23
N THR A 24 -3.36 -3.07 1.92
CA THR A 24 -2.58 -2.49 3.01
C THR A 24 -1.72 -1.33 2.49
N LYS A 25 -1.76 -0.21 3.20
CA LYS A 25 -0.98 0.98 2.84
C LYS A 25 0.51 0.71 3.09
N PRO A 26 1.40 0.83 2.08
CA PRO A 26 2.83 0.69 2.31
C PRO A 26 3.39 1.89 3.07
N TYR A 27 4.49 1.66 3.80
CA TYR A 27 5.32 2.74 4.32
C TYR A 27 6.24 3.22 3.20
N VAL A 28 5.96 4.41 2.67
CA VAL A 28 6.75 5.04 1.62
C VAL A 28 7.53 6.21 2.19
N ARG A 29 8.77 6.42 1.75
CA ARG A 29 9.61 7.54 2.21
C ARG A 29 8.94 8.89 1.98
N SER A 30 8.28 9.06 0.84
CA SER A 30 7.48 10.23 0.53
C SER A 30 6.40 9.89 -0.50
N LYS A 31 5.38 10.73 -0.59
CA LYS A 31 4.35 10.58 -1.63
C LYS A 31 4.85 11.21 -2.94
N GLY A 32 4.67 10.51 -4.06
CA GLY A 32 4.95 11.10 -5.37
C GLY A 32 4.95 10.09 -6.51
N ARG A 33 5.04 10.58 -7.75
CA ARG A 33 5.06 9.75 -8.97
C ARG A 33 6.26 8.80 -9.01
N LYS A 34 7.38 9.22 -8.41
CA LYS A 34 8.68 8.52 -8.44
C LYS A 34 8.85 7.51 -7.30
N PHE A 35 8.02 7.58 -6.26
CA PHE A 35 8.16 6.74 -5.06
C PHE A 35 7.23 5.54 -5.15
N GLU A 36 7.79 4.34 -5.29
CA GLU A 36 7.10 3.04 -5.12
C GLU A 36 5.79 2.84 -5.93
N ARG A 37 5.71 3.42 -7.13
CA ARG A 37 4.54 3.27 -8.04
C ARG A 37 4.82 2.47 -9.31
N ALA A 38 5.99 1.84 -9.45
CA ALA A 38 6.42 1.18 -10.70
C ALA A 38 6.07 -0.33 -10.72
N ARG A 39 7.08 -1.19 -10.56
CA ARG A 39 6.92 -2.66 -10.61
C ARG A 39 5.99 -3.15 -9.49
N GLY A 40 5.14 -4.12 -9.80
CA GLY A 40 4.16 -4.67 -8.86
C GLY A 40 2.92 -3.81 -8.61
N ARG A 41 2.90 -2.53 -9.07
CA ARG A 41 1.75 -1.61 -8.90
C ARG A 41 1.01 -1.30 -10.20
N ARG A 42 1.66 -1.47 -11.36
CA ARG A 42 1.11 -1.15 -12.69
C ARG A 42 1.38 -2.27 -13.67
N LYS A 43 0.40 -2.56 -14.54
CA LYS A 43 0.50 -3.61 -15.57
C LYS A 43 1.64 -3.34 -16.56
N SER A 44 1.93 -2.07 -16.86
CA SER A 44 2.94 -1.68 -17.87
C SER A 44 4.40 -1.74 -17.41
N ARG A 45 4.69 -2.14 -16.16
CA ARG A 45 6.06 -2.17 -15.60
C ARG A 45 6.36 -3.55 -14.98
N GLY A 46 6.29 -4.59 -15.80
CA GLY A 46 6.62 -5.98 -15.43
C GLY A 46 5.38 -6.79 -15.06
N PHE A 47 4.75 -6.48 -13.93
CA PHE A 47 3.50 -7.11 -13.50
C PHE A 47 2.75 -6.21 -12.52
N LYS A 48 1.46 -6.51 -12.33
CA LYS A 48 0.62 -5.89 -11.30
C LYS A 48 0.17 -6.96 -10.33
N VAL A 49 0.24 -6.65 -9.04
CA VAL A 49 -0.34 -7.44 -7.96
C VAL A 49 -1.65 -6.82 -7.48
#